data_AF-A0A6L3JR53-F1
#
_entry.id   AF-A0A6L3JR53-F1
#
_cell.length_a   1.000
_cell.length_b   1.000
_cell.length_c   1.000
_cell.angle_alpha   90.00
_cell.angle_beta   90.00
_cell.angle_gamma   90.00
#
_symmetry.space_group_name_H-M   'P 1'
#
loop_
_entity.id
_entity.type
_entity.pdbx_description
1 polymer ?
#
loop_
_entity_poly.entity_id
_entity_poly.type
_entity_poly.pdbx_seq_one_letter_code
_entity_poly.pdbx_strand_id
1 'polypeptide(L)'
;MRNILKATTLESKFPLLAVEGGCIISKDADITVVYRVELPELFTVTSAEYEAIHAAWCKALKVLPEYSVVHKQDWVRHDVV
;
A
#
# COMPACT_ATOMS: atom_id res chain seq x y z
N MET A 1 -9.08 -30.10 -25.05
CA MET A 1 -9.40 -29.91 -23.62
C MET A 1 -9.39 -28.40 -23.35
N ARG A 2 -10.54 -27.81 -23.00
CA ARG A 2 -10.59 -26.38 -22.66
C ARG A 2 -10.04 -26.22 -21.24
N ASN A 3 -8.96 -25.45 -21.09
CA ASN A 3 -8.42 -25.11 -19.78
C ASN A 3 -9.44 -24.19 -19.08
N ILE A 4 -10.20 -24.73 -18.13
CA ILE A 4 -11.07 -23.94 -17.26
C ILE A 4 -10.16 -23.36 -16.19
N LEU A 5 -9.87 -22.07 -16.27
CA LEU A 5 -9.18 -21.37 -15.19
C LEU A 5 -10.00 -21.58 -13.90
N LYS A 6 -9.38 -22.16 -12.86
CA LYS A 6 -9.97 -22.23 -11.51
C LYS A 6 -9.98 -20.83 -10.90
N ALA A 7 -10.84 -19.96 -11.41
CA ALA A 7 -11.15 -18.70 -10.77
C ALA A 7 -11.90 -19.01 -9.47
N THR A 8 -11.42 -18.46 -8.36
CA THR A 8 -12.03 -18.59 -7.05
C THR A 8 -11.90 -17.24 -6.36
N THR A 9 -12.90 -16.90 -5.54
CA THR A 9 -12.99 -15.55 -4.96
C THR A 9 -11.94 -15.35 -3.86
N LEU A 10 -11.59 -14.11 -3.56
CA LEU A 10 -10.54 -13.82 -2.58
C LEU A 10 -10.98 -14.27 -1.17
N GLU A 11 -12.26 -14.11 -0.85
CA GLU A 11 -12.91 -14.48 0.42
C GLU A 11 -12.97 -16.00 0.65
N SER A 12 -12.81 -16.79 -0.41
CA SER A 12 -12.69 -18.25 -0.34
C SER A 12 -11.29 -18.72 0.05
N LYS A 13 -10.28 -17.85 -0.17
CA LYS A 13 -8.86 -18.14 0.06
C LYS A 13 -8.30 -17.45 1.29
N PHE A 14 -8.83 -16.28 1.63
CA PHE A 14 -8.39 -15.44 2.73
C PHE A 14 -9.52 -15.22 3.73
N PRO A 15 -9.22 -14.94 5.00
CA PRO A 15 -10.23 -14.71 6.04
C PRO A 15 -10.88 -13.32 5.90
N LEU A 16 -11.30 -12.93 4.69
CA LEU A 16 -11.95 -11.64 4.42
C LEU A 16 -13.45 -11.75 4.70
N LEU A 17 -13.96 -10.90 5.59
CA LEU A 17 -15.39 -10.78 5.90
C LEU A 17 -16.05 -9.67 5.07
N ALA A 18 -15.49 -8.46 5.11
CA ALA A 18 -16.03 -7.30 4.40
C ALA A 18 -14.95 -6.24 4.15
N VAL A 19 -15.19 -5.34 3.19
CA VAL A 19 -14.39 -4.14 2.95
C VAL A 19 -15.33 -2.94 2.93
N GLU A 20 -15.24 -2.08 3.94
CA GLU A 20 -16.13 -0.94 4.12
C GLU A 20 -15.44 0.18 4.92
N GLY A 21 -15.79 1.43 4.64
CA GLY A 21 -15.26 2.58 5.38
C GLY A 21 -13.72 2.72 5.33
N GLY A 22 -13.06 2.21 4.28
CA GLY A 22 -11.59 2.19 4.19
C GLY A 22 -10.90 1.15 5.07
N CYS A 23 -11.66 0.21 5.62
CA CYS A 23 -11.17 -0.87 6.46
C CYS A 23 -11.43 -2.23 5.81
N ILE A 24 -10.55 -3.18 6.11
CA ILE A 24 -10.75 -4.61 5.83
C ILE A 24 -11.12 -5.27 7.15
N ILE A 25 -12.24 -5.98 7.16
CA ILE A 25 -12.74 -6.72 8.31
C ILE A 25 -12.44 -8.20 8.07
N SER A 26 -11.78 -8.84 9.03
CA SER A 26 -11.45 -10.27 8.99
C SER A 26 -12.58 -11.13 9.58
N LYS A 27 -12.66 -12.40 9.16
CA LYS A 27 -13.53 -13.42 9.78
C LYS A 27 -13.10 -13.74 11.22
N ASP A 28 -11.85 -13.44 11.55
CA ASP A 28 -11.27 -13.65 12.89
C ASP A 28 -11.47 -12.43 13.82
N ALA A 29 -12.34 -11.49 13.44
CA ALA A 29 -12.67 -10.25 14.15
C ALA A 29 -11.53 -9.20 14.24
N ASP A 30 -10.48 -9.34 13.42
CA ASP A 30 -9.48 -8.30 13.22
C ASP A 30 -9.97 -7.20 12.26
N ILE A 31 -9.56 -5.95 12.52
CA ILE A 31 -9.82 -4.81 11.64
C ILE A 31 -8.49 -4.24 11.15
N THR A 32 -8.29 -4.19 9.84
CA THR A 32 -7.14 -3.56 9.22
C THR A 32 -7.56 -2.25 8.56
N VAL A 33 -7.00 -1.13 9.02
CA VAL A 33 -7.24 0.19 8.42
C VAL A 33 -6.23 0.43 7.31
N VAL A 34 -6.71 0.85 6.13
CA VAL A 34 -5.84 1.08 4.96
C VAL A 34 -5.74 2.57 4.69
N TYR A 35 -4.50 3.07 4.67
CA TYR A 35 -4.20 4.46 4.31
C TYR A 35 -3.47 4.51 2.98
N ARG A 36 -3.85 5.47 2.14
CA ARG A 36 -3.12 5.82 0.93
C ARG A 36 -2.26 7.05 1.19
N VAL A 37 -0.98 6.94 0.86
CA VAL A 37 -0.03 8.06 0.90
C VAL A 37 0.39 8.38 -0.53
N GLU A 38 0.39 9.65 -0.88
CA GLU A 38 1.00 10.14 -2.12
C GLU A 38 2.47 10.46 -1.87
N LEU A 39 3.35 9.86 -2.66
CA LEU A 39 4.78 10.12 -2.56
C LEU A 39 5.13 11.42 -3.30
N PRO A 40 6.06 12.23 -2.75
CA PRO A 40 6.53 13.44 -3.43
C PRO A 40 7.29 13.09 -4.72
N GLU A 41 7.29 14.02 -5.67
CA GLU A 41 8.10 13.91 -6.87
C GLU A 41 9.60 14.02 -6.54
N LEU A 42 10.41 13.11 -7.11
CA LEU A 42 11.84 13.00 -6.77
C LEU A 42 12.77 13.65 -7.79
N PHE A 43 12.33 13.90 -9.03
CA PHE A 43 13.21 14.32 -10.13
C PHE A 43 13.28 15.83 -10.34
N THR A 44 12.49 16.60 -9.60
CA THR A 44 12.40 18.06 -9.69
C THR A 44 12.99 18.76 -8.47
N VAL A 45 13.49 18.02 -7.48
CA VAL A 45 13.99 18.53 -6.21
C VAL A 45 15.52 18.62 -6.17
N THR A 46 16.04 19.50 -5.31
CA THR A 46 17.47 19.59 -5.01
C THR A 46 17.95 18.37 -4.21
N SER A 47 19.26 18.13 -4.17
CA SER A 47 19.84 17.02 -3.40
C SER A 47 19.50 17.09 -1.90
N ALA A 48 19.50 18.30 -1.32
CA ALA A 48 19.16 18.48 0.09
C ALA A 48 17.68 18.16 0.38
N GLU A 49 16.78 18.53 -0.53
CA GLU A 49 15.35 18.19 -0.43
C GLU A 49 15.11 16.69 -0.59
N TYR A 50 15.81 16.05 -1.53
CA TYR A 50 15.78 14.59 -1.69
C TYR A 50 16.21 13.85 -0.42
N GLU A 51 17.32 14.27 0.20
CA GLU A 51 17.79 13.70 1.46
C GLU A 51 16.77 13.89 2.59
N ALA A 52 16.16 15.07 2.70
CA ALA A 52 15.13 15.35 3.69
C ALA A 52 13.89 14.44 3.50
N ILE A 53 13.42 14.28 2.27
CA ILE A 53 12.31 13.37 1.92
C ILE A 53 12.65 11.93 2.29
N HIS A 54 13.84 11.47 1.93
CA HIS A 54 14.30 10.12 2.23
C HIS A 54 14.38 9.87 3.75
N ALA A 55 14.94 10.82 4.50
CA ALA A 55 15.04 10.75 5.94
C ALA A 55 13.65 10.75 6.61
N ALA A 56 12.72 11.56 6.12
CA ALA A 56 11.33 11.58 6.59
C ALA A 56 10.63 10.24 6.36
N TRP A 57 10.80 9.63 5.18
CA TRP A 57 10.25 8.31 4.88
C TRP A 57 10.83 7.23 5.80
N CYS A 58 12.15 7.21 5.99
CA CYS A 58 12.80 6.29 6.91
C CYS A 58 12.30 6.44 8.36
N LYS A 59 12.05 7.67 8.80
CA LYS A 59 11.50 7.94 10.14
C LYS A 59 10.06 7.45 10.25
N ALA A 60 9.22 7.70 9.25
CA ALA A 60 7.84 7.26 9.22
C ALA A 60 7.73 5.73 9.35
N LEU A 61 8.56 4.97 8.61
CA LEU A 61 8.58 3.51 8.70
C LEU A 61 8.97 3.00 10.09
N LYS A 62 9.92 3.67 10.76
CA LYS A 62 10.42 3.27 12.07
C LYS A 62 9.43 3.49 13.21
N VAL A 63 8.46 4.39 13.04
CA VAL A 63 7.47 4.71 14.09
C VAL A 63 6.15 3.97 13.91
N LEU A 64 6.02 3.15 12.87
CA LEU A 64 4.80 2.39 12.65
C LEU A 64 4.59 1.36 13.78
N PRO A 65 3.34 1.17 14.23
CA PRO A 65 3.02 0.12 15.20
C PRO A 65 3.40 -1.27 14.70
N GLU A 66 3.57 -2.20 15.63
CA GLU A 66 3.70 -3.63 15.30
C GLU A 66 2.54 -4.09 14.42
N TYR A 67 2.82 -5.06 13.54
CA TYR A 67 1.88 -5.58 12.53
C TYR A 67 1.44 -4.58 11.44
N SER A 68 2.07 -3.41 11.35
CA SER A 68 1.89 -2.52 10.20
C SER A 68 2.54 -3.10 8.94
N VAL A 69 1.79 -3.10 7.84
CA VAL A 69 2.32 -3.48 6.52
C VAL A 69 2.40 -2.23 5.65
N VAL A 70 3.59 -1.95 5.14
CA VAL A 70 3.80 -0.86 4.18
C VAL A 70 4.02 -1.43 2.80
N HIS A 71 3.19 -0.99 1.86
CA HIS A 71 3.36 -1.29 0.46
C HIS A 71 3.74 -0.01 -0.28
N LYS A 72 5.04 0.15 -0.55
CA LYS A 72 5.56 1.25 -1.35
C LYS A 72 5.67 0.81 -2.82
N GLN A 73 4.94 1.48 -3.70
CA GLN A 73 5.13 1.33 -5.15
C GLN A 73 5.74 2.61 -5.71
N ASP A 74 6.80 2.46 -6.49
CA ASP A 74 7.35 3.55 -7.27
C ASP A 74 6.58 3.65 -8.59
N TRP A 75 5.97 4.80 -8.83
CA TRP A 75 5.27 5.09 -10.07
C TRP A 75 6.02 6.16 -10.84
N VAL A 76 6.29 5.88 -12.11
CA VAL A 76 6.78 6.87 -13.05
C VAL A 76 5.55 7.48 -13.72
N ARG A 77 5.28 8.77 -13.46
CA ARG A 77 4.33 9.52 -14.27
C ARG A 77 5.06 10.03 -15.50
N HIS A 78 4.66 9.56 -16.67
CA HIS A 78 4.97 10.24 -17.91
C HIS A 78 3.93 11.33 -18.10
N ASP A 79 4.13 12.50 -17.48
CA ASP A 79 3.39 13.67 -17.90
C ASP A 79 3.90 14.04 -19.30
N VAL A 80 3.09 13.68 -20.30
CA VAL A 80 3.36 13.92 -21.72
C VAL A 80 3.24 15.42 -21.94
N VAL A 81 4.37 16.08 -22.14
CA VAL A 81 4.46 17.36 -22.87
C VAL A 81 4.38 17.12 -24.36
#